data_AF-A0A7C1K653-F1
#
_entry.id   AF-A0A7C1K653-F1
#
_cell.length_a   1.000
_cell.length_b   1.000
_cell.length_c   1.000
_cell.angle_alpha   90.00
_cell.angle_beta   90.00
_cell.angle_gamma   90.00
#
_symmetry.space_group_name_H-M   'P 1'
#
loop_
_entity.id
_entity.type
_entity.pdbx_description
1 polymer ?
#
loop_
_entity_poly.entity_id
_entity_poly.type
_entity_poly.pdbx_seq_one_letter_code
_entity_poly.pdbx_strand_id
1 'polypeptide(L)'
;MLPSKLVRSSQGMQIAEALGAVYFRPSAIFLDEWNGTCSECDIALKAGLQLVLTVRANGRRQATSPPSDLAAYQRTLSQVLDKYRPAVLVVENEENSALFYTGTPEEYAAQLKAACQVAHQKGIPCANGGPVSILVALLVYDHYLKSGQTTAAQDFAARAFTPKEQRLLNSPKALEQIRKGKALLSSYRAAGADYVNFHWYIADPRALAEAMAFLKAQTGLPAITNEIGQHTDDPNQTMAV
;
A
#
# COMPACT_ATOMS: atom_id res chain seq x y z
N MET A 1 0.58 -11.90 -3.73
CA MET A 1 1.74 -11.76 -4.63
C MET A 1 2.34 -13.13 -4.87
N LEU A 2 2.63 -13.53 -6.11
CA LEU A 2 3.41 -14.76 -6.34
C LEU A 2 4.91 -14.43 -6.28
N PRO A 3 5.76 -15.27 -5.69
CA PRO A 3 7.20 -15.05 -5.71
C PRO A 3 7.72 -14.90 -7.15
N SER A 4 8.62 -13.95 -7.41
CA SER A 4 9.17 -13.70 -8.77
C SER A 4 9.71 -14.96 -9.46
N LYS A 5 10.30 -15.88 -8.70
CA LYS A 5 10.76 -17.18 -9.23
C LYS A 5 9.62 -18.02 -9.77
N LEU A 6 8.48 -18.02 -9.08
CA LEU A 6 7.29 -18.75 -9.49
C LEU A 6 6.62 -18.05 -10.68
N VAL A 7 6.51 -16.73 -10.67
CA VAL A 7 5.98 -15.92 -11.79
C VAL A 7 6.73 -16.22 -13.10
N ARG A 8 8.06 -16.36 -13.03
CA ARG A 8 8.93 -16.65 -14.17
C ARG A 8 9.03 -18.14 -14.49
N SER A 9 8.38 -19.01 -13.72
CA SER A 9 8.30 -20.43 -14.03
C SER A 9 7.21 -20.70 -15.07
N SER A 10 7.23 -21.89 -15.68
CA SER A 10 6.19 -22.31 -16.62
C SER A 10 4.81 -22.51 -15.98
N GLN A 11 4.75 -22.64 -14.65
CA GLN A 11 3.53 -22.99 -13.91
C GLN A 11 2.94 -21.83 -13.10
N GLY A 12 3.69 -20.76 -12.83
CA GLY A 12 3.25 -19.73 -11.89
C GLY A 12 1.91 -19.08 -12.24
N MET A 13 1.71 -18.73 -13.51
CA MET A 13 0.44 -18.15 -13.96
C MET A 13 -0.70 -19.17 -13.98
N GLN A 14 -0.42 -20.44 -14.30
CA GLN A 14 -1.42 -21.51 -14.25
C GLN A 14 -1.93 -21.71 -12.82
N ILE A 15 -1.05 -21.61 -11.82
CA ILE A 15 -1.45 -21.66 -10.41
C ILE A 15 -2.32 -20.45 -10.05
N ALA A 16 -1.95 -19.24 -10.48
CA ALA A 16 -2.76 -18.04 -10.24
C ALA A 16 -4.19 -18.21 -10.80
N GLU A 17 -4.28 -18.68 -12.05
CA GLU A 17 -5.54 -18.94 -12.74
C GLU A 17 -6.36 -20.02 -12.04
N ALA A 18 -5.74 -21.14 -11.65
CA ALA A 18 -6.40 -22.23 -10.92
C ALA A 18 -6.95 -21.79 -9.55
N LEU A 19 -6.30 -20.80 -8.91
CA LEU A 19 -6.77 -20.19 -7.67
C LEU A 19 -7.83 -19.09 -7.89
N GLY A 20 -8.23 -18.83 -9.14
CA GLY A 20 -9.23 -17.81 -9.48
C GLY A 20 -8.72 -16.38 -9.35
N ALA A 21 -7.40 -16.15 -9.39
CA ALA A 21 -6.85 -14.81 -9.33
C ALA A 21 -7.23 -14.01 -10.57
N VAL A 22 -7.75 -12.80 -10.37
CA VAL A 22 -8.06 -11.83 -11.44
C VAL A 22 -6.98 -10.75 -11.54
N TYR A 23 -6.37 -10.43 -10.40
CA TYR A 23 -5.38 -9.37 -10.27
C TYR A 23 -3.99 -9.93 -9.95
N PHE A 24 -2.97 -9.26 -10.46
CA PHE A 24 -1.58 -9.54 -10.18
C PHE A 24 -0.83 -8.26 -9.80
N ARG A 25 -0.12 -8.29 -8.67
CA ARG A 25 0.83 -7.25 -8.26
C ARG A 25 2.25 -7.69 -8.67
N PRO A 26 2.84 -7.12 -9.73
CA PRO A 26 4.21 -7.41 -10.11
C PRO A 26 5.21 -6.77 -9.14
N SER A 27 6.49 -7.09 -9.31
CA SER A 27 7.58 -6.29 -8.74
C SER A 27 7.42 -4.82 -9.15
N ALA A 28 7.73 -3.91 -8.23
CA ALA A 28 7.58 -2.47 -8.47
C ALA A 28 8.43 -1.99 -9.66
N ILE A 29 7.88 -1.08 -10.46
CA ILE A 29 8.64 -0.36 -11.49
C ILE A 29 9.30 0.85 -10.85
N PHE A 30 10.61 0.98 -11.04
CA PHE A 30 11.40 2.14 -10.64
C PHE A 30 11.52 3.08 -11.83
N LEU A 31 11.03 4.31 -11.70
CA LEU A 31 10.89 5.23 -12.83
C LEU A 31 12.24 5.80 -13.29
N ASP A 32 13.19 6.02 -12.39
CA ASP A 32 14.57 6.43 -12.72
C ASP A 32 15.34 5.37 -13.52
N GLU A 33 14.92 4.10 -13.44
CA GLU A 33 15.50 2.97 -14.15
C GLU A 33 14.59 2.42 -15.27
N TRP A 34 13.55 3.17 -15.65
CA TRP A 34 12.60 2.69 -16.67
C TRP A 34 13.27 2.55 -18.04
N ASN A 35 13.31 1.31 -18.54
CA ASN A 35 13.94 0.96 -19.80
C ASN A 35 12.93 0.47 -20.86
N GLY A 36 11.63 0.63 -20.61
CA GLY A 36 10.58 0.18 -21.53
C GLY A 36 10.03 -1.22 -21.24
N THR A 37 10.48 -1.96 -20.23
CA THR A 37 9.99 -3.32 -19.93
C THR A 37 9.80 -3.62 -18.45
N CYS A 38 8.76 -4.40 -18.15
CA CYS A 38 8.48 -5.07 -16.90
C CYS A 38 8.06 -6.51 -17.23
N SER A 39 9.00 -7.46 -17.09
CA SER A 39 8.78 -8.85 -17.50
C SER A 39 7.60 -9.51 -16.77
N GLU A 40 7.43 -9.23 -15.49
CA GLU A 40 6.31 -9.77 -14.69
C GLU A 40 4.97 -9.17 -15.12
N CYS A 41 4.96 -7.91 -15.55
CA CYS A 41 3.78 -7.27 -16.13
C CYS A 41 3.41 -7.93 -17.47
N ASP A 42 4.40 -8.14 -18.36
CA ASP A 42 4.20 -8.77 -19.66
C ASP A 42 3.67 -10.21 -19.50
N ILE A 43 4.22 -10.98 -18.54
CA ILE A 43 3.78 -12.35 -18.22
C ILE A 43 2.33 -12.36 -17.73
N ALA A 44 1.99 -11.50 -16.75
CA ALA A 44 0.66 -11.48 -16.16
C ALA A 44 -0.42 -11.05 -17.16
N LEU A 45 -0.15 -10.04 -17.99
CA LEU A 45 -1.08 -9.61 -19.04
C LEU A 45 -1.29 -10.70 -20.10
N LYS A 46 -0.24 -11.43 -20.48
CA LYS A 46 -0.36 -12.57 -21.41
C LYS A 46 -1.23 -13.69 -20.83
N ALA A 47 -1.23 -13.85 -19.52
CA ALA A 47 -2.09 -14.80 -18.80
C ALA A 47 -3.53 -14.27 -18.56
N GLY A 48 -3.87 -13.08 -19.07
CA GLY A 48 -5.20 -12.49 -18.92
C GLY A 48 -5.46 -11.83 -17.56
N LEU A 49 -4.45 -11.69 -16.71
CA LEU A 49 -4.57 -11.04 -15.40
C LEU A 49 -4.50 -9.52 -15.53
N GLN A 50 -5.23 -8.81 -14.68
CA GLN A 50 -5.15 -7.36 -14.55
C GLN A 50 -4.04 -6.95 -13.58
N LEU A 51 -3.36 -5.83 -13.85
CA LEU A 51 -2.25 -5.38 -13.01
C LEU A 51 -2.72 -4.44 -11.88
N VAL A 52 -2.25 -4.69 -10.66
CA VAL A 52 -2.19 -3.70 -9.57
C VAL A 52 -0.74 -3.24 -9.50
N LEU A 53 -0.43 -2.14 -10.19
CA LEU A 53 0.94 -1.75 -10.49
C LEU A 53 1.48 -0.76 -9.47
N THR A 54 2.50 -1.17 -8.71
CA THR A 54 3.28 -0.26 -7.87
C THR A 54 4.38 0.42 -8.69
N VAL A 55 4.42 1.75 -8.68
CA VAL A 55 5.53 2.55 -9.19
C VAL A 55 6.27 3.23 -8.05
N ARG A 56 7.59 3.30 -8.16
CA ARG A 56 8.48 3.98 -7.23
C ARG A 56 9.32 5.00 -8.00
N ALA A 57 9.52 6.19 -7.43
CA ALA A 57 10.23 7.25 -8.13
C ALA A 57 11.69 6.88 -8.43
N ASN A 58 12.37 6.26 -7.48
CA ASN A 58 13.81 5.99 -7.54
C ASN A 58 14.28 4.89 -6.56
N GLY A 59 15.60 4.72 -6.42
CA GLY A 59 16.17 4.09 -5.22
C GLY A 59 15.92 2.59 -5.14
N ARG A 60 16.13 1.86 -6.24
CA ARG A 60 16.07 0.39 -6.23
C ARG A 60 17.00 -0.16 -5.13
N ARG A 61 16.46 -1.02 -4.26
CA ARG A 61 17.11 -1.62 -3.08
C ARG A 61 17.38 -0.65 -1.91
N GLN A 62 16.85 0.56 -1.94
CA GLN A 62 16.91 1.50 -0.83
C GLN A 62 15.56 2.23 -0.64
N ALA A 63 15.51 3.11 0.35
CA ALA A 63 14.40 4.03 0.50
C ALA A 63 14.38 4.99 -0.70
N THR A 64 13.19 5.20 -1.25
CA THR A 64 12.92 6.23 -2.26
C THR A 64 12.89 7.60 -1.63
N SER A 65 13.29 8.62 -2.39
CA SER A 65 13.06 10.02 -2.06
C SER A 65 12.02 10.64 -3.00
N PRO A 66 11.39 11.77 -2.63
CA PRO A 66 10.56 12.53 -3.55
C PRO A 66 11.29 12.81 -4.87
N PRO A 67 10.59 12.84 -6.02
CA PRO A 67 11.21 13.14 -7.31
C PRO A 67 11.73 14.58 -7.32
N SER A 68 13.00 14.77 -7.69
CA SER A 68 13.63 16.09 -7.83
C SER A 68 13.17 16.85 -9.08
N ASP A 69 12.76 16.13 -10.13
CA ASP A 69 12.13 16.66 -11.34
C ASP A 69 10.76 16.02 -11.54
N LEU A 70 9.71 16.75 -11.16
CA LEU A 70 8.34 16.28 -11.26
C LEU A 70 7.88 16.10 -12.71
N ALA A 71 8.41 16.90 -13.65
CA ALA A 71 8.06 16.81 -15.05
C ALA A 71 8.67 15.56 -15.70
N ALA A 72 9.93 15.24 -15.38
CA ALA A 72 10.54 13.97 -15.79
C ALA A 72 9.81 12.77 -15.20
N TYR A 73 9.49 12.83 -13.90
CA TYR A 73 8.68 11.83 -13.21
C TYR A 73 7.35 11.56 -13.93
N GLN A 74 6.59 12.62 -14.25
CA GLN A 74 5.30 12.50 -14.93
C GLN A 74 5.43 11.96 -16.37
N ARG A 75 6.46 12.39 -17.12
CA ARG A 75 6.72 11.87 -18.48
C ARG A 75 7.01 10.38 -18.46
N THR A 76 7.90 9.93 -17.58
CA THR A 76 8.23 8.51 -17.47
C THR A 76 7.06 7.68 -16.98
N LEU A 77 6.33 8.18 -15.97
CA LEU A 77 5.10 7.53 -15.51
C LEU A 77 4.08 7.40 -16.65
N SER A 78 3.90 8.44 -17.47
CA SER A 78 2.99 8.38 -18.63
C SER A 78 3.36 7.22 -19.56
N GLN A 79 4.65 7.04 -19.88
CA GLN A 79 5.10 5.95 -20.74
C GLN A 79 4.80 4.57 -20.14
N VAL A 80 5.01 4.40 -18.84
CA VAL A 80 4.68 3.16 -18.12
C VAL A 80 3.18 2.88 -18.22
N LEU A 81 2.34 3.89 -17.95
CA LEU A 81 0.89 3.74 -17.96
C LEU A 81 0.32 3.55 -19.37
N ASP A 82 0.90 4.17 -20.40
CA ASP A 82 0.53 3.94 -21.80
C ASP A 82 0.78 2.49 -22.23
N LYS A 83 1.89 1.91 -21.73
CA LYS A 83 2.25 0.53 -22.04
C LYS A 83 1.40 -0.49 -21.30
N TYR A 84 1.21 -0.31 -19.99
CA TYR A 84 0.67 -1.36 -19.12
C TYR A 84 -0.80 -1.22 -18.70
N ARG A 85 -1.35 -0.01 -18.74
CA ARG A 85 -2.75 0.31 -18.39
C ARG A 85 -3.27 -0.52 -17.19
N PRO A 86 -2.65 -0.43 -16.00
CA PRO A 86 -3.05 -1.21 -14.85
C PRO A 86 -4.49 -0.92 -14.43
N ALA A 87 -5.12 -1.87 -13.73
CA ALA A 87 -6.44 -1.67 -13.14
C ALA A 87 -6.39 -0.64 -11.99
N VAL A 88 -5.27 -0.60 -11.26
CA VAL A 88 -4.97 0.44 -10.26
C VAL A 88 -3.48 0.76 -10.28
N LEU A 89 -3.14 2.04 -10.30
CA LEU A 89 -1.80 2.55 -10.01
C LEU A 89 -1.61 2.74 -8.50
N VAL A 90 -0.55 2.19 -7.94
CA VAL A 90 -0.12 2.38 -6.55
C VAL A 90 1.17 3.20 -6.55
N VAL A 91 1.18 4.33 -5.82
CA VAL A 91 2.30 5.29 -5.84
C VAL A 91 3.16 5.13 -4.59
N GLU A 92 4.41 4.72 -4.80
CA GLU A 92 5.37 4.31 -3.78
C GLU A 92 4.98 3.03 -3.01
N ASN A 93 5.76 2.70 -1.99
CA ASN A 93 5.53 1.58 -1.08
C ASN A 93 5.76 2.05 0.35
N GLU A 94 4.80 1.87 1.24
CA GLU A 94 4.94 2.16 2.67
C GLU A 94 5.50 3.56 2.96
N GLU A 95 4.84 4.59 2.43
CA GLU A 95 5.23 6.00 2.49
C GLU A 95 5.44 6.54 3.93
N ASN A 96 4.90 5.83 4.93
CA ASN A 96 5.10 6.16 6.32
C ASN A 96 6.46 5.69 6.87
N SER A 97 7.06 4.66 6.28
CA SER A 97 8.25 3.97 6.77
C SER A 97 9.53 4.58 6.18
N ALA A 98 10.46 5.00 7.05
CA ALA A 98 11.76 5.51 6.63
C ALA A 98 12.64 4.45 5.93
N LEU A 99 12.29 3.16 6.03
CA LEU A 99 12.93 2.08 5.28
C LEU A 99 12.60 2.14 3.79
N PHE A 100 11.44 2.72 3.46
CA PHE A 100 10.92 2.73 2.10
C PHE A 100 10.80 4.12 1.51
N TYR A 101 10.50 5.16 2.29
CA TYR A 101 10.33 6.52 1.80
C TYR A 101 10.93 7.57 2.75
N THR A 102 11.75 8.47 2.21
CA THR A 102 12.47 9.49 3.00
C THR A 102 11.78 10.85 3.04
N GLY A 103 10.76 11.08 2.22
CA GLY A 103 10.06 12.35 2.16
C GLY A 103 9.06 12.60 3.28
N THR A 104 8.65 13.86 3.43
CA THR A 104 7.59 14.28 4.35
C THR A 104 6.19 13.94 3.80
N PRO A 105 5.13 13.97 4.64
CA PRO A 105 3.76 13.83 4.15
C PRO A 105 3.37 14.82 3.05
N GLU A 106 3.87 16.06 3.12
CA GLU A 106 3.59 17.11 2.14
C GLU A 106 4.28 16.82 0.80
N GLU A 107 5.54 16.38 0.84
CA GLU A 107 6.28 15.95 -0.37
C GLU A 107 5.62 14.73 -1.01
N TYR A 108 5.21 13.76 -0.19
CA TYR A 108 4.46 12.59 -0.66
C TYR A 108 3.13 13.00 -1.29
N ALA A 109 2.38 13.92 -0.67
CA ALA A 109 1.11 14.41 -1.21
C ALA A 109 1.29 15.09 -2.57
N ALA A 110 2.36 15.88 -2.75
CA ALA A 110 2.68 16.50 -4.04
C ALA A 110 3.02 15.45 -5.11
N GLN A 111 3.80 14.42 -4.75
CA GLN A 111 4.14 13.31 -5.63
C GLN A 111 2.90 12.48 -6.01
N LEU A 112 2.07 12.11 -5.04
CA LEU A 112 0.81 11.38 -5.24
C LEU A 112 -0.11 12.17 -6.18
N LYS A 113 -0.21 13.48 -5.98
CA LYS A 113 -1.01 14.36 -6.84
C LYS A 113 -0.54 14.33 -8.30
N ALA A 114 0.77 14.49 -8.52
CA ALA A 114 1.33 14.43 -9.86
C ALA A 114 1.11 13.08 -10.54
N ALA A 115 1.20 11.99 -9.77
CA ALA A 115 1.00 10.64 -10.27
C ALA A 115 -0.47 10.37 -10.63
N CYS A 116 -1.40 10.69 -9.74
CA CYS A 116 -2.83 10.48 -9.97
C CYS A 116 -3.35 11.35 -11.12
N GLN A 117 -2.82 12.57 -11.31
CA GLN A 117 -3.14 13.39 -12.49
C GLN A 117 -2.79 12.69 -13.81
N VAL A 118 -1.60 12.07 -13.90
CA VAL A 118 -1.20 11.32 -15.11
C VAL A 118 -2.05 10.06 -15.29
N ALA A 119 -2.39 9.37 -14.20
CA ALA A 119 -3.25 8.19 -14.24
C ALA A 119 -4.66 8.52 -14.71
N HIS A 120 -5.27 9.58 -14.17
CA HIS A 120 -6.63 10.03 -14.52
C HIS A 120 -6.75 10.48 -15.97
N GLN A 121 -5.73 11.15 -16.53
CA GLN A 121 -5.69 11.49 -17.96
C GLN A 121 -5.79 10.26 -18.87
N LYS A 122 -5.47 9.08 -18.35
CA LYS A 122 -5.51 7.80 -19.07
C LYS A 122 -6.65 6.89 -18.65
N GLY A 123 -7.54 7.36 -17.76
CA GLY A 123 -8.67 6.61 -17.21
C GLY A 123 -8.26 5.52 -16.20
N ILE A 124 -7.11 5.67 -15.54
CA ILE A 124 -6.56 4.68 -14.61
C ILE A 124 -6.78 5.16 -13.17
N PRO A 125 -7.44 4.36 -12.30
CA PRO A 125 -7.56 4.65 -10.89
C PRO A 125 -6.20 4.68 -10.17
N CYS A 126 -6.07 5.52 -9.15
CA CYS A 126 -4.84 5.78 -8.41
C CYS A 126 -5.02 5.53 -6.91
N ALA A 127 -3.98 5.04 -6.24
CA ALA A 127 -3.93 4.81 -4.80
C ALA A 127 -2.56 5.21 -4.22
N ASN A 128 -2.55 5.48 -2.92
CA ASN A 128 -1.31 5.67 -2.14
C ASN A 128 -0.49 4.37 -2.02
N GLY A 129 0.71 4.44 -1.45
CA GLY A 129 1.70 3.37 -1.46
C GLY A 129 1.33 2.18 -0.58
N GLY A 130 0.64 2.45 0.52
CA GLY A 130 0.16 1.44 1.46
C GLY A 130 0.93 1.50 2.77
N PRO A 131 0.43 2.20 3.79
CA PRO A 131 1.08 2.25 5.08
C PRO A 131 1.15 0.86 5.73
N VAL A 132 2.23 0.61 6.47
CA VAL A 132 2.43 -0.66 7.20
C VAL A 132 1.31 -0.92 8.22
N SER A 133 1.06 -2.20 8.50
CA SER A 133 -0.02 -2.65 9.39
C SER A 133 0.05 -2.01 10.77
N ILE A 134 1.26 -1.86 11.33
CA ILE A 134 1.43 -1.28 12.66
C ILE A 134 1.00 0.18 12.72
N LEU A 135 1.23 0.97 11.65
CA LEU A 135 0.75 2.35 11.62
C LEU A 135 -0.78 2.38 11.52
N VAL A 136 -1.36 1.58 10.63
CA VAL A 136 -2.83 1.53 10.49
C VAL A 136 -3.48 1.14 11.82
N ALA A 137 -2.96 0.12 12.50
CA ALA A 137 -3.44 -0.30 13.81
C ALA A 137 -3.29 0.82 14.86
N LEU A 138 -2.17 1.55 14.88
CA LEU A 138 -1.99 2.70 15.79
C LEU A 138 -3.03 3.79 15.54
N LEU A 139 -3.39 4.04 14.29
CA LEU A 139 -4.39 5.05 13.93
C LEU A 139 -5.81 4.65 14.37
N VAL A 140 -6.18 3.36 14.23
CA VAL A 140 -7.46 2.85 14.75
C VAL A 140 -7.51 2.95 16.28
N TYR A 141 -6.44 2.50 16.94
CA TYR A 141 -6.33 2.58 18.40
C TYR A 141 -6.45 4.03 18.92
N ASP A 142 -5.71 4.96 18.32
CA ASP A 142 -5.78 6.38 18.68
C ASP A 142 -7.17 6.97 18.38
N HIS A 143 -7.82 6.57 17.28
CA HIS A 143 -9.18 7.01 16.97
C HIS A 143 -10.18 6.62 18.05
N TYR A 144 -10.14 5.38 18.53
CA TYR A 144 -11.00 4.95 19.64
C TYR A 144 -10.74 5.77 20.90
N LEU A 145 -9.48 5.97 21.29
CA LEU A 145 -9.13 6.78 22.45
C LEU A 145 -9.61 8.23 22.32
N LYS A 146 -9.38 8.88 21.17
CA LYS A 146 -9.79 10.27 20.93
C LYS A 146 -11.30 10.44 20.86
N SER A 147 -12.03 9.37 20.56
CA SER A 147 -13.49 9.34 20.56
C SER A 147 -14.09 8.92 21.92
N GLY A 148 -13.28 8.79 22.97
CA GLY A 148 -13.73 8.37 24.30
C GLY A 148 -14.08 6.87 24.42
N GLN A 149 -13.78 6.07 23.40
CA GLN A 149 -14.12 4.64 23.33
C GLN A 149 -12.99 3.78 23.93
N THR A 150 -12.64 4.02 25.19
CA THR A 150 -11.48 3.38 25.85
C THR A 150 -11.56 1.84 25.85
N THR A 151 -12.73 1.26 26.09
CA THR A 151 -12.92 -0.20 26.07
C THR A 151 -12.67 -0.79 24.69
N ALA A 152 -13.18 -0.13 23.63
CA ALA A 152 -12.92 -0.56 22.25
C ALA A 152 -11.44 -0.43 21.88
N ALA A 153 -10.77 0.63 22.35
CA ALA A 153 -9.33 0.80 22.15
C ALA A 153 -8.54 -0.35 22.78
N GLN A 154 -8.89 -0.77 24.00
CA GLN A 154 -8.22 -1.88 24.70
C GLN A 154 -8.49 -3.23 24.03
N ASP A 155 -9.73 -3.50 23.64
CA ASP A 155 -10.09 -4.73 22.91
C ASP A 155 -9.35 -4.81 21.57
N PHE A 156 -9.36 -3.73 20.79
CA PHE A 156 -8.59 -3.64 19.55
C PHE A 156 -7.10 -3.85 19.81
N ALA A 157 -6.56 -3.22 20.86
CA ALA A 157 -5.14 -3.33 21.18
C ALA A 157 -4.71 -4.77 21.50
N ALA A 158 -5.57 -5.52 22.20
CA ALA A 158 -5.33 -6.91 22.56
C ALA A 158 -5.25 -7.84 21.34
N ARG A 159 -6.00 -7.53 20.27
CA ARG A 159 -6.04 -8.30 19.03
C ARG A 159 -4.98 -7.87 18.02
N ALA A 160 -4.72 -6.56 17.92
CA ALA A 160 -3.92 -5.99 16.86
C ALA A 160 -2.42 -5.86 17.18
N PHE A 161 -2.03 -5.97 18.45
CA PHE A 161 -0.65 -5.75 18.89
C PHE A 161 -0.16 -6.87 19.80
N THR A 162 1.10 -7.25 19.63
CA THR A 162 1.80 -8.14 20.57
C THR A 162 1.98 -7.48 21.95
N PRO A 163 2.20 -8.25 23.03
CA PRO A 163 2.47 -7.69 24.37
C PRO A 163 3.67 -6.74 24.44
N LYS A 164 4.61 -6.83 23.49
CA LYS A 164 5.75 -5.91 23.39
C LYS A 164 5.31 -4.59 22.74
N GLU A 165 4.51 -4.64 21.69
CA GLU A 165 4.00 -3.46 21.00
C GLU A 165 2.99 -2.69 21.85
N GLN A 166 2.12 -3.38 22.61
CA GLN A 166 1.17 -2.75 23.53
C GLN A 166 1.86 -1.81 24.54
N ARG A 167 3.06 -2.20 25.03
CA ARG A 167 3.87 -1.37 25.94
C ARG A 167 4.42 -0.10 25.28
N LEU A 168 4.41 -0.02 23.95
CA LEU A 168 4.97 1.08 23.17
C LEU A 168 3.90 1.99 22.55
N LEU A 169 2.61 1.71 22.76
CA LEU A 169 1.50 2.46 22.13
C LEU A 169 1.53 3.97 22.42
N ASN A 170 2.02 4.37 23.60
CA ASN A 170 2.14 5.76 24.01
C ASN A 170 3.58 6.31 23.91
N SER A 171 4.50 5.56 23.29
CA SER A 171 5.89 6.01 23.13
C SER A 171 5.99 7.22 22.20
N PRO A 172 7.03 8.06 22.33
CA PRO A 172 7.26 9.18 21.40
C PRO A 172 7.29 8.74 19.93
N LYS A 173 7.84 7.55 19.65
CA LYS A 173 7.87 6.96 18.31
C LYS A 173 6.46 6.63 17.79
N ALA A 174 5.59 6.08 18.63
CA ALA A 174 4.21 5.78 18.24
C ALA A 174 3.40 7.06 17.99
N LEU A 175 3.56 8.07 18.85
CA LEU A 175 2.91 9.37 18.68
C LEU A 175 3.35 10.07 17.39
N GLU A 176 4.64 9.99 17.05
CA GLU A 176 5.16 10.53 15.80
C GLU A 176 4.63 9.77 14.57
N GLN A 177 4.53 8.44 14.64
CA GLN A 177 3.89 7.65 13.59
C GLN A 177 2.41 8.02 13.42
N ILE A 178 1.66 8.20 14.51
CA ILE A 178 0.26 8.66 14.47
C ILE A 178 0.18 10.05 13.81
N ARG A 179 1.04 10.98 14.18
CA ARG A 179 1.08 12.33 13.58
C ARG A 179 1.36 12.26 12.08
N LYS A 180 2.38 11.52 11.66
CA LYS A 180 2.73 11.31 10.25
C LYS A 180 1.58 10.65 9.49
N GLY A 181 1.00 9.58 10.05
CA GLY A 181 -0.12 8.85 9.44
C GLY A 181 -1.36 9.71 9.25
N LYS A 182 -1.74 10.53 10.25
CA LYS A 182 -2.86 11.48 10.11
C LYS A 182 -2.61 12.51 9.01
N ALA A 183 -1.40 13.06 8.93
CA ALA A 183 -1.02 14.00 7.88
C ALA A 183 -1.14 13.34 6.49
N LEU A 184 -0.63 12.11 6.34
CA LEU A 184 -0.77 11.33 5.11
C LEU A 184 -2.23 11.08 4.74
N LEU A 185 -3.04 10.50 5.63
CA LEU A 185 -4.47 10.20 5.39
C LEU A 185 -5.27 11.45 4.98
N SER A 186 -4.97 12.59 5.59
CA SER A 186 -5.65 13.86 5.29
C SER A 186 -5.38 14.36 3.86
N SER A 187 -4.27 13.93 3.26
CA SER A 187 -3.83 14.40 1.95
C SER A 187 -4.35 13.57 0.77
N TYR A 188 -4.64 12.28 0.97
CA TYR A 188 -4.84 11.33 -0.14
C TYR A 188 -5.98 11.72 -1.07
N ARG A 189 -7.16 12.06 -0.54
CA ARG A 189 -8.30 12.51 -1.37
C ARG A 189 -7.96 13.79 -2.12
N ALA A 190 -7.34 14.75 -1.46
CA ALA A 190 -6.99 16.04 -2.07
C ALA A 190 -5.90 15.89 -3.14
N ALA A 191 -5.04 14.88 -3.03
CA ALA A 191 -4.10 14.48 -4.06
C ALA A 191 -4.77 13.74 -5.24
N GLY A 192 -6.05 13.38 -5.15
CA GLY A 192 -6.77 12.70 -6.22
C GLY A 192 -6.65 11.17 -6.18
N ALA A 193 -6.31 10.57 -5.04
CA ALA A 193 -6.43 9.12 -4.91
C ALA A 193 -7.89 8.68 -5.01
N ASP A 194 -8.14 7.58 -5.71
CA ASP A 194 -9.46 6.93 -5.83
C ASP A 194 -9.68 5.88 -4.75
N TYR A 195 -8.59 5.30 -4.24
CA TYR A 195 -8.57 4.32 -3.17
C TYR A 195 -7.56 4.69 -2.09
N VAL A 196 -7.84 4.24 -0.87
CA VAL A 196 -6.82 4.17 0.18
C VAL A 196 -6.26 2.75 0.24
N ASN A 197 -5.01 2.58 -0.18
CA ASN A 197 -4.27 1.34 -0.05
C ASN A 197 -3.62 1.24 1.34
N PHE A 198 -3.51 0.02 1.86
CA PHE A 198 -2.80 -0.28 3.10
C PHE A 198 -2.26 -1.72 3.10
N HIS A 199 -1.24 -1.97 3.94
CA HIS A 199 -0.65 -3.30 4.10
C HIS A 199 -1.14 -3.96 5.39
N TRP A 200 -1.43 -5.25 5.36
CA TRP A 200 -2.01 -5.95 6.51
C TRP A 200 -1.41 -7.33 6.78
N TYR A 201 -0.75 -7.50 7.91
CA TYR A 201 -0.18 -8.77 8.37
C TYR A 201 -0.63 -9.16 9.79
N ILE A 202 -1.61 -8.44 10.34
CA ILE A 202 -2.20 -8.74 11.64
C ILE A 202 -3.29 -9.81 11.44
N ALA A 203 -3.09 -10.96 12.06
CA ALA A 203 -3.96 -12.13 11.91
C ALA A 203 -5.22 -12.04 12.80
N ASP A 204 -5.98 -10.95 12.68
CA ASP A 204 -7.29 -10.80 13.31
C ASP A 204 -8.29 -10.17 12.31
N PRO A 205 -9.33 -10.91 11.87
CA PRO A 205 -10.26 -10.43 10.85
C PRO A 205 -11.15 -9.29 11.33
N ARG A 206 -11.43 -9.21 12.64
CA ARG A 206 -12.19 -8.09 13.22
C ARG A 206 -11.38 -6.81 13.19
N ALA A 207 -10.09 -6.88 13.54
CA ALA A 207 -9.17 -5.76 13.48
C ALA A 207 -8.98 -5.26 12.04
N LEU A 208 -8.94 -6.18 11.06
CA LEU A 208 -8.94 -5.82 9.64
C LEU A 208 -10.21 -5.05 9.25
N ALA A 209 -11.39 -5.54 9.65
CA ALA A 209 -12.67 -4.88 9.36
C ALA A 209 -12.73 -3.47 9.97
N GLU A 210 -12.27 -3.31 11.22
CA GLU A 210 -12.17 -2.01 11.89
C GLU A 210 -11.18 -1.08 11.20
N ALA A 211 -10.02 -1.58 10.76
CA ALA A 211 -9.05 -0.82 10.00
C ALA A 211 -9.63 -0.31 8.67
N MET A 212 -10.32 -1.17 7.92
CA MET A 212 -10.99 -0.79 6.66
C MET A 212 -12.08 0.27 6.91
N ALA A 213 -12.90 0.09 7.94
CA ALA A 213 -13.94 1.05 8.32
C ALA A 213 -13.34 2.41 8.70
N PHE A 214 -12.29 2.41 9.53
CA PHE A 214 -11.57 3.60 9.92
C PHE A 214 -10.96 4.33 8.71
N LEU A 215 -10.20 3.64 7.85
CA LEU A 215 -9.57 4.25 6.68
C LEU A 215 -10.61 4.86 5.74
N LYS A 216 -11.72 4.16 5.51
CA LYS A 216 -12.84 4.68 4.72
C LYS A 216 -13.47 5.91 5.37
N ALA A 217 -13.68 5.92 6.68
CA ALA A 217 -14.26 7.07 7.38
C ALA A 217 -13.32 8.30 7.36
N GLN A 218 -12.01 8.09 7.55
CA GLN A 218 -11.04 9.20 7.62
C GLN A 218 -10.72 9.82 6.26
N THR A 219 -10.66 9.00 5.20
CA THR A 219 -10.30 9.48 3.85
C THR A 219 -11.52 9.71 2.97
N GLY A 220 -12.67 9.11 3.33
CA GLY A 220 -13.86 8.94 2.51
C GLY A 220 -13.66 7.97 1.32
N LEU A 221 -12.46 7.41 1.12
CA LEU A 221 -12.11 6.60 -0.03
C LEU A 221 -12.42 5.13 0.25
N PRO A 222 -12.81 4.33 -0.75
CA PRO A 222 -12.84 2.87 -0.58
C PRO A 222 -11.43 2.36 -0.24
N ALA A 223 -11.35 1.45 0.73
CA ALA A 223 -10.09 0.85 1.16
C ALA A 223 -9.78 -0.40 0.32
N ILE A 224 -8.53 -0.52 -0.12
CA ILE A 224 -7.99 -1.71 -0.80
C ILE A 224 -6.69 -2.15 -0.11
N THR A 225 -6.25 -3.37 -0.37
CA THR A 225 -4.91 -3.82 0.01
C THR A 225 -4.24 -4.48 -1.19
N ASN A 226 -3.01 -4.05 -1.50
CA ASN A 226 -2.14 -4.70 -2.46
C ASN A 226 -1.10 -5.61 -1.76
N GLU A 227 -1.14 -5.69 -0.42
CA GLU A 227 -0.24 -6.48 0.40
C GLU A 227 -0.93 -6.95 1.69
N ILE A 228 -1.31 -8.22 1.70
CA ILE A 228 -1.88 -8.89 2.86
C ILE A 228 -1.31 -10.29 2.97
N GLY A 229 -1.10 -10.76 4.20
CA GLY A 229 -0.59 -12.11 4.42
C GLY A 229 -0.35 -12.43 5.90
N GLN A 230 0.56 -13.36 6.12
CA GLN A 230 0.98 -13.87 7.41
C GLN A 230 2.50 -13.82 7.54
N HIS A 231 3.00 -13.65 8.76
CA HIS A 231 4.44 -13.62 9.04
C HIS A 231 5.07 -15.01 9.21
N THR A 232 4.25 -16.04 9.38
CA THR A 232 4.70 -17.43 9.55
C THR A 232 3.99 -18.34 8.57
N ASP A 233 4.52 -19.54 8.37
CA ASP A 233 3.90 -20.57 7.54
C ASP A 233 2.90 -21.44 8.33
N ASP A 234 2.52 -21.02 9.55
CA ASP A 234 1.56 -21.78 10.36
C ASP A 234 0.15 -21.63 9.79
N PRO A 235 -0.44 -22.70 9.22
CA PRO A 235 -1.78 -22.64 8.64
C PRO A 235 -2.86 -22.35 9.68
N ASN A 236 -2.60 -22.59 10.97
CA ASN A 236 -3.58 -22.34 12.03
C ASN A 236 -3.76 -20.84 12.32
N GLN A 237 -2.83 -19.99 11.89
CA GLN A 237 -2.87 -18.55 12.14
C GLN A 237 -4.12 -17.88 11.54
N THR A 238 -4.68 -18.42 10.46
CA THR A 238 -5.87 -17.88 9.78
C THR A 238 -7.15 -18.66 10.05
N MET A 239 -7.06 -19.79 10.76
CA MET A 239 -8.21 -20.62 11.16
C MET A 239 -8.72 -20.32 12.57
N ALA A 240 -7.92 -19.63 13.38
CA ALA A 240 -8.31 -19.21 14.72
C ALA A 240 -9.24 -17.98 14.64
N VAL A 241 -10.54 -18.22 14.47
CA VAL A 241 -11.59 -17.23 14.65
C VAL A 241 -12.43 -17.63 15.86
#